data_AF-A0A178EMR4-F1
#
_entry.id   AF-A0A178EMR4-F1
#
_cell.length_a   1.000
_cell.length_b   1.000
_cell.length_c   1.000
_cell.angle_alpha   90.00
_cell.angle_beta   90.00
_cell.angle_gamma   90.00
#
_symmetry.space_group_name_H-M   'P 1'
#
loop_
_entity.id
_entity.type
_entity.pdbx_description
1 polymer ?
#
loop_
_entity_poly.entity_id
_entity_poly.type
_entity_poly.pdbx_seq_one_letter_code
_entity_poly.pdbx_strand_id
1 'polypeptide(L)'
;MDPLPTASSLYGPGTFICWLCSLVSVLISWRFNRHSKTHDTITNNFLATLTLPGIAAVHFIYAMLSSAGEDGYRTYLTVTLEATSCICVWYSGVGGLLVLLAIINRSPKRLLCTLVVHCLCFSVSEIIPFTTLADISIATQNVKFFLFVFSWVLVLFIPFIMRAALYDRNWQWISWQKNQKFCTITAWFTICWALSFALLLHSSYNFFAIEPNMLRAEARPWLARLTLPRSGIAITELDQIVAIVAGVLTLLVTVKESITSRNMSHWARYEA
;
A
#
# COMPACT_ATOMS: atom_id res chain seq x y z
N MET A 1 18.17 -31.05 12.93
CA MET A 1 17.39 -29.81 13.15
C MET A 1 16.48 -29.71 11.96
N ASP A 2 15.18 -29.83 12.18
CA ASP A 2 14.19 -29.66 11.11
C ASP A 2 14.30 -28.22 10.59
N PRO A 3 14.23 -28.01 9.26
CA PRO A 3 14.26 -26.66 8.71
C PRO A 3 13.08 -25.88 9.28
N LEU A 4 13.36 -24.70 9.85
CA LEU A 4 12.28 -23.79 10.27
C LEU A 4 11.34 -23.55 9.07
N PRO A 5 10.02 -23.47 9.31
CA PRO A 5 9.07 -23.19 8.23
C PRO A 5 9.38 -21.81 7.63
N THR A 6 9.76 -21.81 6.36
CA THR A 6 10.07 -20.61 5.58
C THR A 6 8.92 -20.29 4.64
N ALA A 7 8.47 -19.04 4.63
CA ALA A 7 7.60 -18.55 3.56
C ALA A 7 8.39 -18.43 2.25
N SER A 8 7.69 -18.18 1.15
CA SER A 8 8.33 -17.91 -0.14
C SER A 8 9.33 -16.75 -0.05
N SER A 9 10.46 -16.89 -0.75
CA SER A 9 11.52 -15.85 -0.83
C SER A 9 11.08 -14.54 -1.46
N LEU A 10 9.93 -14.55 -2.15
CA LEU A 10 9.24 -13.36 -2.61
C LEU A 10 8.88 -12.40 -1.47
N TYR A 11 8.62 -12.90 -0.26
CA TYR A 11 8.33 -12.09 0.91
C TYR A 11 9.54 -11.90 1.82
N GLY A 12 10.73 -12.24 1.32
CA GLY A 12 11.98 -12.04 2.02
C GLY A 12 12.33 -10.57 2.25
N PRO A 13 13.25 -10.30 3.19
CA PRO A 13 13.64 -8.94 3.55
C PRO A 13 14.25 -8.16 2.38
N GLY A 14 15.00 -8.82 1.49
CA GLY A 14 15.60 -8.18 0.33
C GLY A 14 14.57 -7.75 -0.71
N THR A 15 13.59 -8.61 -1.00
CA THR A 15 12.45 -8.26 -1.88
C THR A 15 11.61 -7.13 -1.29
N PHE A 16 11.39 -7.15 0.03
CA PHE A 16 10.67 -6.07 0.71
C PHE A 16 11.41 -4.72 0.62
N ILE A 17 12.73 -4.71 0.82
CA ILE A 17 13.57 -3.50 0.64
C ILE A 17 13.52 -3.02 -0.82
N CYS A 18 13.60 -3.93 -1.78
CA CYS A 18 13.47 -3.62 -3.21
C CYS A 18 12.14 -2.91 -3.52
N TRP A 19 11.06 -3.43 -2.96
CA TRP A 19 9.75 -2.83 -3.08
C TRP A 19 9.66 -1.45 -2.42
N LEU A 20 10.26 -1.25 -1.24
CA LEU A 20 10.34 0.08 -0.62
C LEU A 20 11.10 1.07 -1.51
N CYS A 21 12.21 0.66 -2.14
CA CYS A 21 12.93 1.50 -3.10
C CYS A 21 12.06 1.85 -4.32
N SER A 22 11.30 0.89 -4.84
CA SER A 22 10.37 1.09 -5.95
C SER A 22 9.24 2.07 -5.58
N LEU A 23 8.72 1.95 -4.37
CA LEU A 23 7.71 2.85 -3.82
C LEU A 23 8.25 4.29 -3.69
N VAL A 24 9.44 4.47 -3.12
CA VAL A 24 10.09 5.78 -3.02
C VAL A 24 10.35 6.35 -4.41
N SER A 25 10.77 5.52 -5.36
CA SER A 25 10.92 5.91 -6.77
C SER A 25 9.61 6.45 -7.35
N VAL A 26 8.47 5.79 -7.14
CA VAL A 26 7.15 6.27 -7.59
C VAL A 26 6.82 7.62 -6.95
N LEU A 27 7.02 7.77 -5.64
CA LEU A 27 6.75 9.02 -4.93
C LEU A 27 7.61 10.17 -5.48
N ILE A 28 8.89 9.93 -5.71
CA ILE A 28 9.81 10.90 -6.29
C ILE A 28 9.36 11.28 -7.71
N SER A 29 9.04 10.29 -8.54
CA SER A 29 8.57 10.52 -9.90
C SER A 29 7.30 11.36 -9.93
N TRP A 30 6.30 11.04 -9.10
CA TRP A 30 5.01 11.74 -9.10
C TRP A 30 5.09 13.15 -8.50
N ARG A 31 6.06 13.43 -7.63
CA ARG A 31 6.19 14.74 -6.96
C ARG A 31 7.21 15.66 -7.62
N PHE A 32 8.33 15.11 -8.07
CA PHE A 32 9.50 15.89 -8.46
C PHE A 32 9.83 15.81 -9.95
N ASN A 33 9.42 14.74 -10.66
CA ASN A 33 9.60 14.65 -12.10
C ASN A 33 8.47 15.40 -12.83
N ARG A 34 8.84 16.49 -13.51
CA ARG A 34 7.88 17.39 -14.17
C ARG A 34 7.12 16.69 -15.30
N HIS A 35 7.78 15.81 -16.04
CA HIS A 35 7.18 15.07 -17.16
C HIS A 35 6.19 14.02 -16.65
N SER A 36 6.58 13.26 -15.63
CA SER A 36 5.71 12.26 -15.00
C SER A 36 4.47 12.88 -14.35
N LYS A 37 4.57 14.11 -13.85
CA LYS A 37 3.45 14.85 -13.26
C LYS A 37 2.41 15.31 -14.30
N THR A 38 2.84 15.66 -15.52
CA THR A 38 1.93 16.17 -16.56
C THR A 38 1.29 15.05 -17.39
N HIS A 39 1.93 13.89 -17.48
CA HIS A 39 1.44 12.75 -18.24
C HIS A 39 0.96 11.62 -17.34
N ASP A 40 -0.27 11.17 -17.53
CA ASP A 40 -0.82 9.99 -16.86
C ASP A 40 -0.37 8.70 -17.57
N THR A 41 0.88 8.32 -17.31
CA THR A 41 1.51 7.09 -17.80
C THR A 41 1.68 6.07 -16.68
N ILE A 42 1.45 4.80 -16.99
CA ILE A 42 1.74 3.67 -16.09
C ILE A 42 3.22 3.32 -16.29
N THR A 43 4.06 3.64 -15.32
CA THR A 43 5.49 3.33 -15.38
C THR A 43 5.77 1.93 -14.83
N ASN A 44 6.89 1.32 -15.25
CA ASN A 44 7.29 0.01 -14.74
C ASN A 44 7.49 0.03 -13.22
N ASN A 45 8.06 1.09 -12.65
CA ASN A 45 8.24 1.23 -11.20
C ASN A 45 6.90 1.31 -10.46
N PHE A 46 5.90 1.94 -11.08
CA PHE A 46 4.54 1.97 -10.54
C PHE A 46 3.91 0.59 -10.58
N LEU A 47 4.04 -0.14 -11.69
CA LEU A 47 3.58 -1.53 -11.77
C LEU A 47 4.25 -2.39 -10.69
N ALA A 48 5.58 -2.33 -10.57
CA ALA A 48 6.36 -3.07 -9.58
C ALA A 48 5.96 -2.75 -8.13
N THR A 49 5.61 -1.49 -7.86
CA THR A 49 5.12 -1.05 -6.54
C THR A 49 3.76 -1.66 -6.21
N LEU A 50 2.91 -1.88 -7.21
CA LEU A 50 1.57 -2.43 -7.06
C LEU A 50 1.52 -3.96 -7.06
N THR A 51 2.44 -4.61 -7.77
CA THR A 51 2.42 -6.07 -7.96
C THR A 51 2.72 -6.83 -6.68
N LEU A 52 3.75 -6.45 -5.91
CA LEU A 52 4.11 -7.19 -4.70
C LEU A 52 2.95 -7.19 -3.67
N PRO A 53 2.34 -6.05 -3.31
CA PRO A 53 1.17 -6.04 -2.42
C PRO A 53 -0.03 -6.77 -3.01
N GLY A 54 -0.27 -6.65 -4.32
CA GLY A 54 -1.34 -7.38 -4.99
C GLY A 54 -1.16 -8.90 -4.90
N ILE A 55 0.04 -9.40 -5.18
CA ILE A 55 0.39 -10.81 -5.06
C ILE A 55 0.28 -11.28 -3.60
N ALA A 56 0.79 -10.49 -2.65
CA ALA A 56 0.67 -10.80 -1.23
C ALA A 56 -0.79 -10.92 -0.79
N ALA A 57 -1.66 -10.01 -1.23
CA ALA A 57 -3.06 -10.04 -0.86
C ALA A 57 -3.81 -11.23 -1.47
N VAL A 58 -3.58 -11.55 -2.75
CA VAL A 58 -4.15 -12.75 -3.39
C VAL A 58 -3.66 -14.02 -2.70
N HIS A 59 -2.36 -14.11 -2.42
CA HIS A 59 -1.78 -15.28 -1.76
C HIS A 59 -2.31 -15.46 -0.34
N PHE A 60 -2.49 -14.37 0.40
CA PHE A 60 -3.13 -14.39 1.72
C PHE A 60 -4.56 -14.95 1.64
N ILE A 61 -5.38 -14.43 0.73
CA ILE A 61 -6.78 -14.88 0.56
C ILE A 61 -6.82 -16.35 0.16
N TYR A 62 -5.96 -16.75 -0.79
CA TYR A 62 -5.87 -18.15 -1.21
C TYR A 62 -5.46 -19.07 -0.05
N ALA A 63 -4.42 -18.72 0.69
CA ALA A 63 -3.93 -19.49 1.82
C ALA A 63 -5.00 -19.64 2.93
N MET A 64 -5.78 -18.58 3.19
CA MET A 64 -6.92 -18.63 4.12
C MET A 64 -8.06 -19.52 3.63
N LEU A 65 -8.37 -19.51 2.34
CA LEU A 65 -9.43 -20.36 1.78
C LEU A 65 -9.00 -21.83 1.69
N SER A 66 -7.71 -22.10 1.52
CA SER A 66 -7.15 -23.46 1.39
C SER A 66 -6.82 -24.14 2.73
N SER A 67 -6.96 -23.45 3.88
CA SER A 67 -6.51 -23.95 5.18
C SER A 67 -7.37 -25.04 5.84
N ALA A 68 -8.26 -25.70 5.09
CA ALA A 68 -9.11 -26.77 5.58
C ALA A 68 -8.41 -28.14 5.39
N GLY A 69 -7.63 -28.64 6.35
CA GLY A 69 -7.20 -30.04 6.26
C GLY A 69 -6.20 -30.62 7.26
N GLU A 70 -5.03 -30.01 7.53
CA GLU A 70 -3.91 -30.76 8.14
C GLU A 70 -3.10 -29.97 9.18
N ASP A 71 -2.83 -30.58 10.34
CA ASP A 71 -2.17 -29.91 11.49
C ASP A 71 -0.68 -29.57 11.26
N GLY A 72 0.03 -30.31 10.40
CA GLY A 72 1.41 -29.99 10.00
C GLY A 72 1.51 -28.78 9.05
N TYR A 73 0.44 -28.48 8.31
CA TYR A 73 0.35 -27.35 7.39
C TYR A 73 0.20 -26.01 8.12
N ARG A 74 -0.25 -26.03 9.39
CA ARG A 74 -0.57 -24.83 10.17
C ARG A 74 0.65 -23.95 10.42
N THR A 75 1.83 -24.52 10.66
CA THR A 75 3.03 -23.72 10.95
C THR A 75 3.61 -23.05 9.69
N TYR A 76 3.54 -23.70 8.54
CA TYR A 76 3.92 -23.08 7.26
C TYR A 76 2.91 -22.00 6.84
N LEU A 77 1.62 -22.29 7.05
CA LEU A 77 0.53 -21.37 6.79
C LEU A 77 0.65 -20.10 7.65
N THR A 78 0.96 -20.21 8.94
CA THR A 78 1.09 -19.04 9.82
C THR A 78 2.23 -18.12 9.40
N VAL A 79 3.40 -18.64 9.05
CA VAL A 79 4.54 -17.83 8.57
C VAL A 79 4.19 -17.13 7.25
N THR A 80 3.51 -17.83 6.33
CA THR A 80 3.07 -17.25 5.05
C THR A 80 2.03 -16.14 5.25
N LEU A 81 1.04 -16.36 6.12
CA LEU A 81 0.01 -15.37 6.45
C LEU A 81 0.61 -14.15 7.17
N GLU A 82 1.57 -14.34 8.07
CA GLU A 82 2.29 -13.25 8.75
C GLU A 82 3.08 -12.40 7.75
N ALA A 83 3.84 -13.04 6.86
CA ALA A 83 4.63 -12.34 5.86
C ALA A 83 3.77 -11.55 4.86
N THR A 84 2.69 -12.17 4.35
CA THR A 84 1.79 -11.54 3.36
C THR A 84 0.94 -10.43 3.98
N SER A 85 0.40 -10.64 5.19
CA SER A 85 -0.37 -9.60 5.90
C SER A 85 0.47 -8.37 6.24
N CYS A 86 1.74 -8.54 6.62
CA CYS A 86 2.65 -7.43 6.88
C CYS A 86 2.78 -6.50 5.65
N ILE A 87 2.98 -7.08 4.46
CA ILE A 87 3.07 -6.33 3.19
C ILE A 87 1.75 -5.62 2.89
N CYS A 88 0.62 -6.29 3.09
CA CYS A 88 -0.70 -5.70 2.88
C CYS A 88 -0.97 -4.52 3.82
N VAL A 89 -0.60 -4.61 5.10
CA VAL A 89 -0.76 -3.51 6.07
C VAL A 89 0.10 -2.30 5.68
N TRP A 90 1.37 -2.54 5.30
CA TRP A 90 2.25 -1.48 4.79
C TRP A 90 1.66 -0.77 3.56
N TYR A 91 1.20 -1.55 2.59
CA TYR A 91 0.60 -0.98 1.40
C TYR A 91 -0.78 -0.36 1.66
N SER A 92 -1.56 -0.82 2.64
CA SER A 92 -2.79 -0.12 3.04
C SER A 92 -2.48 1.29 3.54
N GLY A 93 -1.43 1.45 4.34
CA GLY A 93 -0.97 2.77 4.76
C GLY A 93 -0.53 3.65 3.57
N VAL A 94 0.39 3.15 2.74
CA VAL A 94 0.98 3.96 1.66
C VAL A 94 0.08 4.07 0.42
N GLY A 95 -0.75 3.09 0.14
CA GLY A 95 -1.71 3.07 -0.96
C GLY A 95 -2.71 4.22 -0.86
N GLY A 96 -3.14 4.57 0.36
CA GLY A 96 -3.94 5.76 0.58
C GLY A 96 -3.22 7.06 0.18
N LEU A 97 -1.92 7.17 0.46
CA LEU A 97 -1.09 8.31 0.04
C LEU A 97 -1.00 8.37 -1.48
N LEU A 98 -0.79 7.21 -2.14
CA LEU A 98 -0.75 7.13 -3.60
C LEU A 98 -2.10 7.51 -4.23
N VAL A 99 -3.23 7.10 -3.64
CA VAL A 99 -4.57 7.52 -4.06
C VAL A 99 -4.70 9.04 -3.98
N LEU A 100 -4.32 9.64 -2.85
CA LEU A 100 -4.35 11.09 -2.66
C LEU A 100 -3.47 11.82 -3.69
N LEU A 101 -2.25 11.32 -3.92
CA LEU A 101 -1.34 11.90 -4.90
C LEU A 101 -1.88 11.78 -6.33
N ALA A 102 -2.51 10.65 -6.69
CA ALA A 102 -3.12 10.46 -7.99
C ALA A 102 -4.32 11.40 -8.20
N ILE A 103 -5.09 11.68 -7.15
CA ILE A 103 -6.18 12.68 -7.16
C ILE A 103 -5.61 14.09 -7.37
N ILE A 104 -4.59 14.47 -6.59
CA ILE A 104 -3.94 15.79 -6.68
C ILE A 104 -3.35 16.01 -8.08
N ASN A 105 -2.71 14.98 -8.64
CA ASN A 105 -2.10 15.03 -9.96
C ASN A 105 -3.10 14.80 -11.10
N ARG A 106 -4.39 14.54 -10.81
CA ARG A 106 -5.46 14.28 -11.78
C ARG A 106 -5.11 13.16 -12.78
N SER A 107 -4.53 12.08 -12.28
CA SER A 107 -4.07 10.93 -13.07
C SER A 107 -5.00 9.72 -12.93
N PRO A 108 -6.09 9.62 -13.71
CA PRO A 108 -7.13 8.61 -13.53
C PRO A 108 -6.65 7.16 -13.72
N LYS A 109 -5.68 6.90 -14.61
CA LYS A 109 -5.16 5.53 -14.81
C LYS A 109 -4.39 5.06 -13.58
N ARG A 110 -3.46 5.90 -13.10
CA ARG A 110 -2.71 5.64 -11.87
C ARG A 110 -3.62 5.49 -10.66
N LEU A 111 -4.66 6.31 -10.58
CA LEU A 111 -5.65 6.20 -9.52
C LEU A 111 -6.36 4.85 -9.56
N LEU A 112 -6.89 4.45 -10.71
CA LEU A 112 -7.63 3.19 -10.83
C LEU A 112 -6.77 1.98 -10.41
N CYS A 113 -5.54 1.90 -10.91
CA CYS A 113 -4.63 0.82 -10.53
C CYS A 113 -4.31 0.83 -9.02
N THR A 114 -4.06 2.02 -8.45
CA THR A 114 -3.78 2.14 -7.01
C THR A 114 -4.98 1.73 -6.17
N LEU A 115 -6.19 2.16 -6.55
CA LEU A 115 -7.44 1.84 -5.87
C LEU A 115 -7.71 0.34 -5.85
N VAL A 116 -7.55 -0.35 -7.00
CA VAL A 116 -7.78 -1.80 -7.08
C VAL A 116 -6.90 -2.55 -6.08
N VAL A 117 -5.59 -2.27 -6.07
CA VAL A 117 -4.66 -2.94 -5.15
C VAL A 117 -4.89 -2.51 -3.70
N HIS A 118 -5.27 -1.24 -3.48
CA HIS A 118 -5.53 -0.71 -2.14
C HIS A 118 -6.75 -1.38 -1.52
N CYS A 119 -7.85 -1.51 -2.26
CA CYS A 119 -9.03 -2.27 -1.82
C CYS A 119 -8.67 -3.71 -1.44
N LEU A 120 -7.83 -4.36 -2.26
CA LEU A 120 -7.43 -5.75 -2.04
C LEU A 120 -6.54 -5.93 -0.81
N CYS A 121 -5.58 -5.03 -0.56
CA CYS A 121 -4.74 -5.10 0.64
C CYS A 121 -5.51 -4.67 1.91
N PHE A 122 -6.42 -3.72 1.76
CA PHE A 122 -7.28 -3.27 2.84
C PHE A 122 -8.22 -4.39 3.29
N SER A 123 -8.80 -5.17 2.36
CA SER A 123 -9.64 -6.31 2.74
C SER A 123 -8.87 -7.36 3.55
N VAL A 124 -7.63 -7.68 3.17
CA VAL A 124 -6.76 -8.59 3.93
C VAL A 124 -6.51 -8.10 5.36
N SER A 125 -6.24 -6.79 5.50
CA SER A 125 -5.96 -6.17 6.81
C SER A 125 -7.16 -6.26 7.77
N GLU A 126 -8.38 -6.32 7.23
CA GLU A 126 -9.63 -6.34 7.98
C GLU A 126 -10.19 -7.76 8.18
N ILE A 127 -9.88 -8.72 7.30
CA ILE A 127 -10.29 -10.13 7.44
C ILE A 127 -9.67 -10.76 8.70
N ILE A 128 -8.40 -10.46 9.00
CA ILE A 128 -7.66 -11.04 10.13
C ILE A 128 -8.35 -10.76 11.48
N PRO A 129 -8.64 -9.51 11.86
CA PRO A 129 -9.34 -9.24 13.12
C PRO A 129 -10.78 -9.75 13.12
N PHE A 130 -11.41 -9.96 11.97
CA PHE A 130 -12.76 -10.52 11.92
C PHE A 130 -12.77 -12.02 12.27
N THR A 131 -11.78 -12.78 11.80
CA THR A 131 -11.70 -14.23 12.05
C THR A 131 -11.11 -14.59 13.42
N THR A 132 -10.21 -13.78 13.97
CA THR A 132 -9.60 -14.05 15.29
C THR A 132 -10.44 -13.60 16.47
N LEU A 133 -11.39 -12.67 16.28
CA LEU A 133 -12.17 -12.05 17.36
C LEU A 133 -13.63 -12.50 17.39
N ALA A 134 -13.93 -13.70 16.87
CA ALA A 134 -15.25 -14.31 16.97
C ALA A 134 -15.73 -14.47 18.43
N ASP A 135 -14.82 -14.43 19.40
CA ASP A 135 -15.11 -14.50 20.85
C ASP A 135 -15.23 -13.12 21.55
N ILE A 136 -15.18 -12.00 20.82
CA ILE A 136 -15.29 -10.64 21.41
C ILE A 136 -16.72 -10.10 21.28
N SER A 137 -17.17 -9.32 22.27
CA SER A 137 -18.52 -8.73 22.33
C SER A 137 -19.00 -8.12 21.01
N ILE A 138 -20.29 -8.36 20.70
CA ILE A 138 -20.99 -7.95 19.47
C ILE A 138 -20.81 -6.45 19.15
N ALA A 139 -20.71 -5.59 20.16
CA ALA A 139 -20.52 -4.14 19.98
C ALA A 139 -19.18 -3.81 19.29
N THR A 140 -18.10 -4.51 19.65
CA THR A 140 -16.76 -4.32 19.08
C THR A 140 -16.66 -4.84 17.64
N GLN A 141 -17.37 -5.92 17.32
CA GLN A 141 -17.47 -6.43 15.94
C GLN A 141 -18.24 -5.45 15.05
N ASN A 142 -19.33 -4.85 15.55
CA ASN A 142 -20.13 -3.86 14.82
C ASN A 142 -19.34 -2.57 14.52
N VAL A 143 -18.49 -2.10 15.45
CA VAL A 143 -17.64 -0.93 15.22
C VAL A 143 -16.58 -1.20 14.15
N LYS A 144 -15.97 -2.39 14.15
CA LYS A 144 -14.98 -2.78 13.11
C LYS A 144 -15.63 -2.98 11.75
N PHE A 145 -16.80 -3.62 11.70
CA PHE A 145 -17.61 -3.72 10.48
C PHE A 145 -18.05 -2.34 9.97
N PHE A 146 -18.41 -1.42 10.86
CA PHE A 146 -18.75 -0.04 10.48
C PHE A 146 -17.55 0.71 9.93
N LEU A 147 -16.35 0.56 10.52
CA LEU A 147 -15.11 1.14 9.99
C LEU A 147 -14.71 0.53 8.63
N PHE A 148 -14.91 -0.77 8.45
CA PHE A 148 -14.75 -1.48 7.19
C PHE A 148 -15.70 -0.90 6.13
N VAL A 149 -17.00 -0.87 6.40
CA VAL A 149 -18.00 -0.32 5.45
C VAL A 149 -17.73 1.17 5.17
N PHE A 150 -17.35 1.95 6.18
CA PHE A 150 -17.04 3.38 6.04
C PHE A 150 -15.80 3.64 5.19
N SER A 151 -14.73 2.83 5.33
CA SER A 151 -13.54 2.95 4.49
C SER A 151 -13.85 2.58 3.03
N TRP A 152 -14.65 1.54 2.80
CA TRP A 152 -15.12 1.15 1.47
C TRP A 152 -16.02 2.22 0.85
N VAL A 153 -16.90 2.84 1.63
CA VAL A 153 -17.73 3.97 1.18
C VAL A 153 -16.86 5.17 0.79
N LEU A 154 -15.83 5.51 1.56
CA LEU A 154 -14.88 6.58 1.20
C LEU A 154 -14.13 6.28 -0.09
N VAL A 155 -13.67 5.04 -0.26
CA VAL A 155 -12.99 4.58 -1.47
C VAL A 155 -13.91 4.63 -2.71
N LEU A 156 -15.19 4.29 -2.55
CA LEU A 156 -16.19 4.35 -3.63
C LEU A 156 -16.71 5.78 -3.91
N PHE A 157 -16.64 6.70 -2.93
CA PHE A 157 -17.02 8.10 -3.12
C PHE A 157 -16.01 8.90 -3.95
N ILE A 158 -14.72 8.55 -3.87
CA ILE A 158 -13.63 9.19 -4.63
C ILE A 158 -13.90 9.21 -6.15
N PRO A 159 -14.23 8.09 -6.83
CA PRO A 159 -14.55 8.10 -8.25
C PRO A 159 -15.84 8.85 -8.61
N PHE A 160 -16.82 8.91 -7.70
CA PHE A 160 -18.06 9.69 -7.92
C PHE A 160 -17.79 11.21 -7.91
N ILE A 161 -16.97 11.68 -6.97
CA ILE A 161 -16.50 13.06 -6.91
C ILE A 161 -15.61 13.39 -8.11
N MET A 162 -14.80 12.44 -8.57
CA MET A 162 -14.02 12.62 -9.79
C MET A 162 -14.86 12.69 -11.05
N ARG A 163 -15.92 11.91 -11.17
CA ARG A 163 -16.86 12.02 -12.29
C ARG A 163 -17.56 13.38 -12.29
N ALA A 164 -17.92 13.89 -11.11
CA ALA A 164 -18.46 15.24 -10.96
C ALA A 164 -17.42 16.34 -11.28
N ALA A 165 -16.15 16.12 -10.95
CA ALA A 165 -15.06 17.09 -11.20
C ALA A 165 -14.53 17.06 -12.65
N LEU A 166 -14.58 15.91 -13.34
CA LEU A 166 -14.12 15.74 -14.71
C LEU A 166 -15.18 16.10 -15.76
N TYR A 167 -16.47 16.06 -15.40
CA TYR A 167 -17.55 16.52 -16.28
C TYR A 167 -17.50 18.04 -16.52
N ASP A 168 -16.73 18.79 -15.70
CA ASP A 168 -16.60 20.25 -15.78
C ASP A 168 -15.51 20.72 -16.76
N ARG A 169 -15.30 20.00 -17.88
CA ARG A 169 -14.28 20.29 -18.90
C ARG A 169 -14.60 21.53 -19.77
N ASN A 170 -15.81 22.10 -19.64
CA ASN A 170 -16.24 23.34 -20.33
C ASN A 170 -16.21 24.61 -19.44
N TRP A 171 -15.61 24.55 -18.25
CA TRP A 171 -15.79 25.57 -17.22
C TRP A 171 -14.69 26.65 -17.15
N GLN A 172 -14.35 27.26 -18.28
CA GLN A 172 -13.25 28.25 -18.35
C GLN A 172 -13.59 29.67 -17.85
N TRP A 173 -14.78 29.96 -17.29
CA TRP A 173 -15.17 31.36 -17.00
C TRP A 173 -15.70 31.69 -15.58
N ILE A 174 -15.93 30.72 -14.70
CA ILE A 174 -16.38 30.99 -13.30
C ILE A 174 -15.26 30.59 -12.34
N SER A 175 -14.13 31.30 -12.43
CA SER A 175 -12.81 30.81 -12.01
C SER A 175 -12.26 31.37 -10.69
N TRP A 176 -13.06 32.04 -9.84
CA TRP A 176 -12.54 32.56 -8.56
C TRP A 176 -13.30 32.08 -7.31
N GLN A 177 -14.64 32.20 -7.25
CA GLN A 177 -15.42 31.73 -6.08
C GLN A 177 -15.51 30.21 -5.94
N LYS A 178 -15.43 29.44 -7.03
CA LYS A 178 -15.46 27.96 -6.99
C LYS A 178 -14.16 27.34 -6.45
N ASN A 179 -13.03 28.07 -6.52
CA ASN A 179 -11.72 27.58 -6.09
C ASN A 179 -11.63 27.45 -4.56
N GLN A 180 -12.36 28.29 -3.83
CA GLN A 180 -12.43 28.25 -2.37
C GLN A 180 -13.16 26.99 -1.89
N LYS A 181 -14.31 26.64 -2.50
CA LYS A 181 -15.07 25.42 -2.17
C LYS A 181 -14.30 24.15 -2.53
N PHE A 182 -13.56 24.14 -3.64
CA PHE A 182 -12.71 23.00 -4.00
C PHE A 182 -11.56 22.81 -3.00
N CYS A 183 -10.89 23.89 -2.58
CA CYS A 183 -9.89 23.85 -1.52
C CYS A 183 -10.46 23.38 -0.18
N THR A 184 -11.67 23.79 0.19
CA THR A 184 -12.32 23.32 1.42
C THR A 184 -12.63 21.82 1.34
N ILE A 185 -13.17 21.34 0.21
CA ILE A 185 -13.45 19.91 0.00
C ILE A 185 -12.15 19.09 0.06
N THR A 186 -11.09 19.50 -0.64
CA THR A 186 -9.81 18.79 -0.61
C THR A 186 -9.17 18.82 0.78
N ALA A 187 -9.29 19.92 1.54
CA ALA A 187 -8.83 19.99 2.92
C ALA A 187 -9.59 19.01 3.83
N TRP A 188 -10.92 18.96 3.75
CA TRP A 188 -11.72 17.99 4.50
C TRP A 188 -11.39 16.55 4.13
N PHE A 189 -11.17 16.26 2.85
CA PHE A 189 -10.71 14.94 2.41
C PHE A 189 -9.34 14.59 2.99
N THR A 190 -8.42 15.56 3.05
CA THR A 190 -7.09 15.35 3.64
C THR A 190 -7.19 15.08 5.14
N ILE A 191 -8.08 15.78 5.85
CA ILE A 191 -8.35 15.57 7.28
C ILE A 191 -8.99 14.20 7.52
N CYS A 192 -10.05 13.85 6.78
CA CYS A 192 -10.71 12.55 6.89
C CYS A 192 -9.74 11.41 6.56
N TRP A 193 -8.90 11.57 5.54
CA TRP A 193 -7.87 10.59 5.20
C TRP A 193 -6.81 10.47 6.30
N ALA A 194 -6.32 11.58 6.84
CA ALA A 194 -5.37 11.56 7.96
C ALA A 194 -5.96 10.89 9.20
N LEU A 195 -7.26 11.10 9.48
CA LEU A 195 -7.99 10.42 10.54
C LEU A 195 -8.15 8.93 10.26
N SER A 196 -8.53 8.53 9.04
CA SER A 196 -8.60 7.11 8.64
C SER A 196 -7.24 6.43 8.73
N PHE A 197 -6.16 7.12 8.33
CA PHE A 197 -4.79 6.62 8.45
C PHE A 197 -4.36 6.49 9.92
N ALA A 198 -4.69 7.46 10.77
CA ALA A 198 -4.43 7.40 12.21
C ALA A 198 -5.22 6.26 12.88
N LEU A 199 -6.48 6.04 12.48
CA LEU A 199 -7.31 4.94 12.95
C LEU A 199 -6.78 3.58 12.48
N LEU A 200 -6.26 3.49 11.25
CA LEU A 200 -5.63 2.27 10.73
C LEU A 200 -4.30 1.98 11.42
N LEU A 201 -3.50 3.01 11.70
CA LEU A 201 -2.31 2.87 12.54
C LEU A 201 -2.66 2.44 13.96
N HIS A 202 -3.74 2.98 14.53
CA HIS A 202 -4.22 2.62 15.86
C HIS A 202 -4.78 1.19 15.90
N SER A 203 -5.54 0.76 14.90
CA SER A 203 -6.02 -0.63 14.79
C SER A 203 -4.88 -1.61 14.57
N SER A 204 -3.89 -1.25 13.76
CA SER A 204 -2.65 -2.01 13.57
C SER A 204 -1.83 -2.08 14.86
N TYR A 205 -1.69 -0.96 15.59
CA TYR A 205 -1.05 -0.92 16.90
C TYR A 205 -1.75 -1.87 17.87
N ASN A 206 -3.08 -1.80 17.98
CA ASN A 206 -3.85 -2.68 18.84
C ASN A 206 -3.72 -4.16 18.43
N PHE A 207 -3.72 -4.47 17.14
CA PHE A 207 -3.50 -5.83 16.65
C PHE A 207 -2.13 -6.38 17.06
N PHE A 208 -1.06 -5.61 16.85
CA PHE A 208 0.29 -6.04 17.21
C PHE A 208 0.61 -5.96 18.71
N ALA A 209 -0.11 -5.14 19.48
CA ALA A 209 0.11 -4.92 20.91
C ALA A 209 -0.76 -5.82 21.81
N ILE A 210 -1.99 -6.17 21.39
CA ILE A 210 -2.98 -6.85 22.25
C ILE A 210 -2.85 -8.38 22.18
N GLU A 211 -2.18 -8.95 21.17
CA GLU A 211 -2.11 -10.41 21.00
C GLU A 211 -0.67 -10.96 21.14
N PRO A 212 -0.06 -10.93 22.35
CA PRO A 212 1.18 -11.65 22.62
C PRO A 212 1.00 -13.17 22.70
N ASN A 213 -0.25 -13.68 22.67
CA ASN A 213 -0.58 -15.05 23.06
C ASN A 213 -0.74 -16.05 21.91
N MET A 214 -0.96 -15.60 20.66
CA MET A 214 -1.13 -16.49 19.48
C MET A 214 0.20 -16.89 18.81
N LEU A 215 1.32 -16.21 19.10
CA LEU A 215 2.63 -16.46 18.50
C LEU A 215 3.71 -16.59 19.59
N ARG A 216 3.70 -17.71 20.32
CA ARG A 216 4.60 -18.00 21.46
C ARG A 216 6.08 -18.25 21.08
N ALA A 217 6.53 -17.81 19.90
CA ALA A 217 7.92 -17.92 19.46
C ALA A 217 8.52 -16.51 19.25
N GLU A 218 9.06 -15.97 20.35
CA GLU A 218 9.87 -14.74 20.46
C GLU A 218 9.09 -13.41 20.41
N ALA A 219 8.89 -12.81 21.60
CA ALA A 219 8.32 -11.48 21.77
C ALA A 219 9.28 -10.39 21.26
N ARG A 220 9.23 -10.10 19.95
CA ARG A 220 9.87 -8.90 19.39
C ARG A 220 9.08 -7.63 19.76
N PRO A 221 9.75 -6.49 19.98
CA PRO A 221 9.07 -5.20 20.11
C PRO A 221 8.26 -4.90 18.85
N TRP A 222 7.09 -4.27 19.00
CA TRP A 222 6.13 -4.01 17.91
C TRP A 222 6.76 -3.30 16.70
N LEU A 223 7.73 -2.40 16.92
CA LEU A 223 8.54 -1.78 15.87
C LEU A 223 9.24 -2.81 14.98
N ALA A 224 9.79 -3.86 15.57
CA ALA A 224 10.50 -4.91 14.83
C ALA A 224 9.55 -5.82 14.02
N ARG A 225 8.26 -5.88 14.37
CA ARG A 225 7.22 -6.56 13.56
C ARG A 225 6.78 -5.72 12.37
N LEU A 226 6.86 -4.40 12.50
CA LEU A 226 6.58 -3.47 11.40
C LEU A 226 7.77 -3.28 10.46
N THR A 227 9.02 -3.50 10.89
CA THR A 227 10.17 -3.17 10.04
C THR A 227 10.43 -4.16 8.88
N LEU A 228 10.14 -5.46 9.07
CA LEU A 228 10.42 -6.50 8.06
C LEU A 228 9.43 -7.68 8.19
N PRO A 229 8.91 -8.24 7.08
CA PRO A 229 8.10 -9.44 7.10
C PRO A 229 8.90 -10.65 7.62
N ARG A 230 8.27 -11.50 8.44
CA ARG A 230 8.88 -12.73 8.96
C ARG A 230 8.71 -13.85 7.93
N SER A 231 9.69 -14.02 7.06
CA SER A 231 9.69 -15.08 6.04
C SER A 231 10.56 -16.30 6.40
N GLY A 232 11.42 -16.18 7.41
CA GLY A 232 12.42 -17.20 7.76
C GLY A 232 13.65 -17.23 6.83
N ILE A 233 13.75 -16.27 5.90
CA ILE A 233 14.79 -16.20 4.86
C ILE A 233 15.85 -15.18 5.23
N ALA A 234 17.12 -15.55 5.02
CA ALA A 234 18.24 -14.71 5.37
C ALA A 234 18.49 -13.64 4.31
N ILE A 235 18.82 -12.41 4.73
CA ILE A 235 19.18 -11.32 3.80
C ILE A 235 20.46 -11.62 3.00
N THR A 236 21.26 -12.57 3.46
CA THR A 236 22.50 -13.04 2.81
C THR A 236 22.25 -14.01 1.67
N GLU A 237 21.01 -14.47 1.47
CA GLU A 237 20.66 -15.29 0.31
C GLU A 237 20.78 -14.49 -0.99
N LEU A 238 21.23 -15.17 -2.04
CA LEU A 238 21.59 -14.53 -3.31
C LEU A 238 20.41 -13.76 -3.93
N ASP A 239 19.21 -14.34 -3.90
CA ASP A 239 18.01 -13.71 -4.45
C ASP A 239 17.62 -12.45 -3.66
N GLN A 240 17.82 -12.42 -2.35
CA GLN A 240 17.60 -11.25 -1.50
C GLN A 240 18.60 -10.13 -1.80
N ILE A 241 19.89 -10.47 -1.98
CA ILE A 241 20.93 -9.50 -2.34
C ILE A 241 20.62 -8.91 -3.72
N VAL A 242 20.28 -9.76 -4.70
CA VAL A 242 19.91 -9.32 -6.05
C VAL A 242 18.72 -8.38 -6.01
N ALA A 243 17.68 -8.69 -5.23
CA ALA A 243 16.52 -7.83 -5.07
C ALA A 243 16.91 -6.45 -4.50
N ILE A 244 17.74 -6.40 -3.45
CA ILE A 244 18.21 -5.13 -2.87
C ILE A 244 18.95 -4.29 -3.91
N VAL A 245 19.90 -4.89 -4.63
CA VAL A 245 20.68 -4.19 -5.65
C VAL A 245 19.76 -3.64 -6.75
N ALA A 246 18.79 -4.44 -7.22
CA ALA A 246 17.81 -4.00 -8.21
C ALA A 246 16.96 -2.81 -7.72
N GLY A 247 16.51 -2.85 -6.47
CA GLY A 247 15.75 -1.76 -5.85
C GLY A 247 16.56 -0.46 -5.75
N VAL A 248 17.79 -0.55 -5.26
CA VAL A 248 18.68 0.61 -5.11
C VAL A 248 19.00 1.24 -6.45
N LEU A 249 19.31 0.43 -7.47
CA LEU A 249 19.57 0.92 -8.83
C LEU A 249 18.35 1.64 -9.42
N THR A 250 17.16 1.05 -9.27
CA THR A 250 15.89 1.66 -9.71
C THR A 250 15.69 3.04 -9.07
N LEU A 251 15.94 3.15 -7.76
CA LEU A 251 15.81 4.41 -7.03
C LEU A 251 16.83 5.46 -7.52
N LEU A 252 18.10 5.09 -7.67
CA LEU A 252 19.16 5.98 -8.15
C LEU A 252 18.87 6.53 -9.56
N VAL A 253 18.43 5.66 -10.48
CA VAL A 253 18.02 6.07 -11.83
C VAL A 253 16.87 7.07 -11.76
N THR A 254 15.86 6.79 -10.93
CA THR A 254 14.70 7.68 -10.78
C THR A 254 15.06 9.05 -10.21
N VAL A 255 15.98 9.08 -9.24
CA VAL A 255 16.50 10.33 -8.67
C VAL A 255 17.22 11.13 -9.76
N LYS A 256 18.11 10.47 -10.53
CA LYS A 256 18.82 11.11 -11.64
C LYS A 256 17.85 11.67 -12.67
N GLU A 257 16.88 10.89 -13.14
CA GLU A 257 15.85 11.34 -14.09
C GLU A 257 15.05 12.53 -13.58
N SER A 258 14.69 12.51 -12.28
CA SER A 258 13.95 13.60 -11.66
C SER A 258 14.76 14.89 -11.61
N ILE A 259 16.06 14.82 -11.31
CA ILE A 259 16.99 15.96 -11.35
C ILE A 259 17.13 16.47 -12.79
N THR A 260 17.39 15.59 -13.75
CA THR A 260 17.53 15.98 -15.16
C THR A 260 16.26 16.65 -15.69
N SER A 261 15.07 16.12 -15.34
CA SER A 261 13.79 16.70 -15.75
C SER A 261 13.57 18.13 -15.28
N ARG A 262 14.24 18.54 -14.19
CA ARG A 262 14.18 19.89 -13.63
C ARG A 262 15.16 20.84 -14.30
N ASN A 263 16.31 20.32 -14.73
CA ASN A 263 17.37 21.12 -15.34
C ASN A 263 17.14 21.35 -16.85
N MET A 264 16.31 20.55 -17.52
CA MET A 264 15.97 20.76 -18.92
C MET A 264 15.14 22.03 -19.11
N SER A 265 15.57 22.89 -20.05
CA SER A 265 14.83 24.08 -20.48
C SER A 265 13.50 23.67 -21.14
N HIS A 266 12.53 24.60 -21.22
CA HIS A 266 11.22 24.33 -21.83
C HIS A 266 11.34 23.76 -23.25
N TRP A 267 12.39 24.16 -23.99
CA TRP A 267 12.64 23.91 -25.41
C TRP A 267 13.42 22.64 -25.71
N ALA A 268 14.33 22.22 -24.83
CA ALA A 268 15.08 20.96 -24.96
C ALA A 268 14.19 19.69 -24.95
N ARG A 269 12.89 19.85 -24.70
CA ARG A 269 11.87 18.79 -24.67
C ARG A 269 11.29 18.41 -26.02
N TYR A 270 11.52 19.21 -27.06
CA TYR A 270 11.03 18.91 -28.41
C TYR A 270 12.08 18.23 -29.30
N GLU A 271 13.31 18.11 -28.80
CA GLU A 271 14.45 17.52 -29.52
C GLU A 271 14.79 16.08 -29.05
N ALA A 272 14.13 15.59 -28.00
CA ALA A 272 14.30 14.25 -27.43
C ALA A 272 13.04 13.40 -27.58
#